data_AF-A0A356UBD0-F1
#
_entry.id   AF-A0A356UBD0-F1
#
_cell.length_a   1.000
_cell.length_b   1.000
_cell.length_c   1.000
_cell.angle_alpha   90.00
_cell.angle_beta   90.00
_cell.angle_gamma   90.00
#
_symmetry.space_group_name_H-M   'P 1'
#
loop_
_entity.id
_entity.type
_entity.pdbx_description
1 polymer ?
#
loop_
_entity_poly.entity_id
_entity_poly.type
_entity_poly.pdbx_seq_one_letter_code
_entity_poly.pdbx_strand_id
1 'polypeptide(L)' 'MDFYRIQHKIISWEKIDKTLKKALSMRTRGFSQQETADRLNIDRTFISRLETIGELRKGQSIACVGFPILNKDEV' A
#
# COMPACT_ATOMS: atom_id res chain seq x y z
N MET A 1 -20.34 14.48 -11.54
CA MET A 1 -19.34 14.94 -10.54
C MET A 1 -19.92 14.64 -9.18
N ASP A 2 -19.30 13.74 -8.44
CA ASP A 2 -19.82 13.31 -7.13
C ASP A 2 -19.16 14.14 -6.03
N PHE A 3 -20.00 14.76 -5.20
CA PHE A 3 -19.58 15.57 -4.07
C PHE A 3 -20.15 14.99 -2.78
N TYR A 4 -19.32 14.96 -1.75
CA TYR A 4 -19.72 14.58 -0.39
C TYR A 4 -19.64 15.79 0.52
N ARG A 5 -20.72 16.05 1.26
CA ARG A 5 -20.74 17.09 2.29
C ARG A 5 -20.47 16.46 3.64
N ILE A 6 -19.32 16.77 4.23
CA ILE A 6 -18.92 16.27 5.56
C ILE A 6 -18.74 17.49 6.45
N GLN A 7 -19.67 17.70 7.38
CA GLN A 7 -19.73 18.89 8.23
C GLN A 7 -19.65 20.19 7.40
N HIS A 8 -18.57 20.97 7.57
CA HIS A 8 -18.30 22.22 6.86
C HIS A 8 -17.53 22.03 5.54
N LYS A 9 -17.17 20.81 5.17
CA LYS A 9 -16.35 20.51 3.98
C LYS A 9 -17.20 19.98 2.83
N ILE A 10 -16.92 20.47 1.62
CA ILE A 10 -17.40 19.89 0.36
C ILE A 10 -16.21 19.14 -0.27
N ILE A 11 -16.35 17.83 -0.39
CA ILE A 11 -15.31 16.93 -0.87
C ILE A 11 -15.65 16.49 -2.28
N SER A 12 -14.71 16.67 -3.21
CA SER A 12 -14.86 16.20 -4.60
C SER A 12 -14.28 14.80 -4.74
N TRP A 13 -15.12 13.83 -5.13
CA TRP A 13 -14.67 12.48 -5.41
C TRP A 13 -13.64 12.44 -6.54
N GLU A 14 -13.87 13.23 -7.60
CA GLU A 14 -12.97 13.29 -8.75
C GLU A 14 -11.55 13.71 -8.36
N LYS A 15 -11.41 14.68 -7.43
CA LYS A 15 -10.09 15.08 -6.92
C LYS A 15 -9.43 13.96 -6.11
N ILE A 16 -10.21 13.25 -5.29
CA ILE A 16 -9.71 12.10 -4.53
C ILE A 16 -9.23 11.02 -5.50
N ASP A 17 -10.08 10.57 -6.43
CA ASP A 17 -9.77 9.52 -7.40
C ASP A 17 -8.50 9.83 -8.22
N LYS A 18 -8.37 11.06 -8.74
CA LYS A 18 -7.16 11.49 -9.46
C LYS A 18 -5.91 11.40 -8.58
N THR A 19 -6.02 11.79 -7.32
CA THR A 19 -4.90 11.76 -6.37
C THR A 19 -4.52 10.33 -6.01
N LEU A 20 -5.49 9.45 -5.76
CA LEU A 20 -5.26 8.03 -5.47
C LEU A 20 -4.62 7.31 -6.67
N LYS A 21 -5.13 7.55 -7.89
CA LYS A 21 -4.54 7.01 -9.13
C LYS A 21 -3.10 7.48 -9.32
N LYS A 22 -2.83 8.76 -9.05
CA LYS A 22 -1.47 9.31 -9.12
C LYS A 22 -0.54 8.66 -8.09
N ALA A 23 -1.01 8.48 -6.85
CA ALA A 23 -0.25 7.79 -5.81
C ALA A 23 0.12 6.37 -6.24
N LEU A 24 -0.84 5.57 -6.67
CA LEU A 24 -0.60 4.21 -7.14
C LEU A 24 0.33 4.17 -8.37
N SER A 25 0.15 5.09 -9.33
CA SER A 25 1.03 5.21 -10.50
C SER A 25 2.48 5.54 -10.13
N MET A 26 2.71 6.34 -9.09
CA MET A 26 4.06 6.57 -8.59
C MET A 26 4.62 5.30 -7.92
N ARG A 27 3.80 4.62 -7.12
CA ARG A 27 4.21 3.38 -6.46
C ARG A 27 4.59 2.29 -7.46
N THR A 28 3.86 2.14 -8.56
CA THR A 28 4.24 1.20 -9.65
C THR A 28 5.51 1.61 -10.41
N ARG A 29 5.89 2.89 -10.37
CA ARG A 29 7.15 3.40 -10.95
C ARG A 29 8.37 3.25 -10.03
N GLY A 30 8.20 2.64 -8.84
CA GLY A 30 9.29 2.33 -7.91
C GLY A 30 9.56 3.38 -6.84
N PHE A 31 8.79 4.48 -6.78
CA PHE A 31 8.90 5.44 -5.68
C PHE A 31 8.55 4.79 -4.35
N SER A 32 9.27 5.09 -3.27
CA SER A 32 8.95 4.59 -1.92
C SER A 32 7.64 5.20 -1.40
N GLN A 33 7.08 4.62 -0.33
CA GLN A 33 5.87 5.16 0.30
C GLN A 33 6.13 6.56 0.85
N GLN A 34 7.32 6.81 1.40
CA GLN A 34 7.72 8.12 1.93
C GLN A 34 7.85 9.14 0.80
N GLU A 35 8.59 8.81 -0.27
CA GLU A 35 8.76 9.72 -1.41
C GLU A 35 7.43 10.07 -2.10
N THR A 36 6.51 9.10 -2.17
CA THR A 36 5.17 9.33 -2.75
C THR A 36 4.35 10.27 -1.86
N ALA A 37 4.40 10.05 -0.54
CA ALA A 37 3.76 10.90 0.46
C ALA A 37 4.27 12.34 0.39
N ASP A 38 5.59 12.53 0.38
CA ASP A 38 6.22 13.85 0.33
C ASP A 38 5.82 14.61 -0.94
N ARG A 39 5.84 13.94 -2.11
CA ARG A 39 5.49 14.54 -3.40
C ARG A 39 4.00 14.87 -3.57
N LEU A 40 3.13 14.17 -2.85
CA LEU A 40 1.69 14.41 -2.86
C LEU A 40 1.22 15.23 -1.67
N ASN A 41 2.12 15.60 -0.76
CA ASN A 41 1.83 16.31 0.48
C ASN A 41 0.73 15.63 1.31
N ILE A 42 0.89 14.32 1.52
CA ILE A 42 0.00 13.45 2.32
C ILE A 42 0.84 12.57 3.24
N ASP A 43 0.22 11.91 4.21
CA ASP A 43 0.95 11.08 5.15
C ASP A 43 1.44 9.76 4.53
N ARG A 44 2.66 9.32 4.88
CA ARG A 44 3.20 8.00 4.50
C ARG A 44 2.29 6.85 4.94
N THR A 45 1.65 6.98 6.10
CA THR A 45 0.70 5.98 6.61
C THR A 45 -0.57 5.89 5.75
N PHE A 46 -1.00 7.00 5.13
CA PHE A 46 -2.13 7.00 4.20
C PHE A 46 -1.80 6.20 2.93
N ILE A 47 -0.60 6.37 2.37
CA ILE A 47 -0.12 5.57 1.23
C ILE A 47 -0.14 4.08 1.57
N SER A 48 0.42 3.71 2.73
CA SER A 48 0.45 2.30 3.16
C SER A 48 -0.96 1.73 3.29
N ARG A 49 -1.91 2.47 3.88
CA ARG A 49 -3.30 2.01 4.04
C ARG A 49 -4.04 1.93 2.71
N LEU A 50 -3.77 2.85 1.78
CA LEU A 50 -4.33 2.80 0.43
C LEU A 50 -3.94 1.50 -0.27
N GLU A 51 -2.67 1.10 -0.20
CA GLU A 51 -2.20 -0.18 -0.74
C GLU A 51 -2.90 -1.36 -0.09
N THR A 52 -2.99 -1.38 1.25
CA THR A 52 -3.66 -2.45 2.00
C THR A 52 -5.16 -2.58 1.64
N ILE A 53 -5.86 -1.46 1.43
CA ILE A 53 -7.29 -1.47 1.03
C ILE A 53 -7.46 -2.04 -0.39
N GLY A 54 -6.52 -1.75 -1.30
CA GLY A 54 -6.56 -2.18 -2.69
C GLY A 54 -5.87 -3.52 -2.98
N GLU A 55 -5.21 -4.13 -2.00
CA GLU A 55 -4.49 -5.39 -2.16
C GLU A 55 -5.46 -6.54 -2.45
N LEU A 56 -5.37 -7.11 -3.65
CA LEU A 56 -6.00 -8.38 -3.96
C LEU A 56 -5.13 -9.49 -3.37
N ARG A 57 -5.62 -10.14 -2.30
CA ARG A 57 -4.92 -11.28 -1.67
C ARG A 57 -4.66 -12.37 -2.71
N LYS A 58 -3.40 -12.60 -3.08
CA LYS A 58 -2.94 -13.94 -3.46
C LYS A 58 -2.76 -14.72 -2.15
N GLY A 59 -3.29 -15.94 -2.06
CA GLY A 59 -3.27 -16.75 -0.84
C GLY A 59 -1.88 -16.79 -0.18
N GLN A 60 -1.85 -16.87 1.16
CA GLN A 60 -0.61 -16.83 1.93
C GLN A 60 0.37 -17.89 1.42
N SER A 61 1.55 -17.46 0.98
CA SER A 61 2.67 -18.37 0.76
C SER A 61 3.25 -18.75 2.13
N ILE A 62 3.08 -20.00 2.54
CA ILE A 62 3.68 -20.52 3.77
C ILE A 62 5.15 -20.84 3.47
N ALA A 63 6.07 -20.12 4.10
CA ALA A 63 7.48 -20.51 4.12
C ALA A 63 7.69 -21.49 5.28
N CYS A 64 7.98 -22.75 4.95
CA CYS A 64 8.31 -23.78 5.94
C CYS A 64 9.84 -23.83 6.09
N VAL A 65 10.35 -23.55 7.29
CA VAL A 65 11.77 -23.69 7.61
C VAL A 65 11.94 -24.92 8.50
N GLY A 66 12.50 -25.99 7.92
CA GLY A 66 12.85 -27.19 8.67
C GLY A 66 14.31 -27.11 9.13
N PHE A 67 14.53 -27.18 10.43
CA PHE A 67 15.87 -27.38 10.99
C PHE A 67 16.06 -28.87 11.31
N PRO A 68 17.25 -29.45 11.03
CA PRO A 68 17.55 -30.80 11.45
C PRO A 68 17.59 -30.87 12.97
N ILE A 69 16.84 -31.79 13.56
CA ILE A 69 16.81 -32.04 15.02
C ILE A 69 18.03 -32.88 15.46
N LEU A 70 18.68 -33.56 14.50
CA LEU A 70 19.86 -34.38 14.71
C LEU A 70 20.93 -34.02 13.68
N ASN A 71 22.19 -33.96 14.11
CA ASN A 71 23.33 -33.80 13.21
C ASN A 71 23.42 -35.04 12.31
N LYS A 72 23.78 -34.85 11.03
CA LYS A 72 24.24 -35.96 10.19
C LYS A 72 25.59 -36.42 10.73
N ASP A 73 25.80 -37.73 10.79
CA ASP A 73 27.14 -38.29 10.98
C ASP A 73 28.03 -37.80 9.84
N GLU A 74 29.10 -37.08 10.19
CA GLU A 74 30.12 -36.62 9.25
C GLU A 74 30.89 -37.84 8.72
N VAL A 75 31.10 -37.90 7.39
CA VAL A 75 31.91 -38.91 6.69
C VAL A 75 33.20 -38.26 6.22
#